data_AF-A0A9W9SPV4-F1
#
_entry.id   AF-A0A9W9SPV4-F1
#
_cell.length_a   1.000
_cell.length_b   1.000
_cell.length_c   1.000
_cell.angle_alpha   90.00
_cell.angle_beta   90.00
_cell.angle_gamma   90.00
#
_symmetry.space_group_name_H-M   'P 1'
#
loop_
_entity.id
_entity.type
_entity.pdbx_description
1 polymer ?
#
loop_
_entity_poly.entity_id
_entity_poly.type
_entity_poly.pdbx_seq_one_letter_code
_entity_poly.pdbx_strand_id
1 'polypeptide(L)'
;MTADPQVTKSSLYPKQVTQVIIPATVEPIRTKNLYLRTLDVKDAADIFEFRRMQKVADWLWPRIPHKDISETEAGIKGKTFQTPDASGAIGRQFQFAIIRADDPAQKVIGALGINALDPSPSIGYGIHPDFWGKGFISEALGGVIDAWWKLERKDIEGLGETEKLYAACNKANIGSLRVLQKNGFDILQEIHIEGDVVALLGLERPNDHV
;
A
#
# COMPACT_ATOMS: atom_id res chain seq x y z
N MET A 1 20.22 1.03 32.88
CA MET A 1 19.43 1.78 31.88
C MET A 1 19.41 0.96 30.62
N THR A 2 18.41 0.09 30.49
CA THR A 2 18.20 -0.72 29.28
C THR A 2 17.67 0.21 28.20
N ALA A 3 18.45 0.38 27.13
CA ALA A 3 17.98 1.09 25.95
C ALA A 3 16.71 0.38 25.45
N ASP A 4 15.63 1.14 25.35
CA ASP A 4 14.39 0.70 24.70
C ASP A 4 14.76 0.29 23.27
N PRO A 5 14.50 -0.95 22.82
CA PRO A 5 14.83 -1.33 21.45
C PRO A 5 14.08 -0.41 20.50
N GLN A 6 14.82 0.38 19.72
CA GLN A 6 14.24 1.25 18.69
C GLN A 6 13.33 0.40 17.81
N VAL A 7 12.02 0.64 17.91
CA VAL A 7 11.01 0.07 17.04
C VAL A 7 11.37 0.45 15.61
N THR A 8 11.92 -0.49 14.85
CA THR A 8 12.18 -0.31 13.41
C THR A 8 10.89 -0.56 12.63
N LYS A 9 10.72 -0.02 11.42
CA LYS A 9 9.52 -0.28 10.58
C LYS A 9 9.13 -1.76 10.48
N SER A 10 10.12 -2.63 10.52
CA SER A 10 10.00 -4.09 10.47
C SER A 10 9.18 -4.68 11.62
N SER A 11 9.04 -3.96 12.74
CA SER A 11 8.29 -4.41 13.92
C SER A 11 6.91 -3.77 14.08
N LEU A 12 6.43 -3.01 13.09
CA LEU A 12 5.10 -2.38 13.17
C LEU A 12 3.97 -3.34 12.86
N TYR A 13 4.23 -4.30 11.98
CA TYR A 13 3.21 -5.20 11.48
C TYR A 13 3.29 -6.53 12.22
N PRO A 14 2.16 -7.06 12.74
CA PRO A 14 2.12 -8.38 13.33
C PRO A 14 2.56 -9.44 12.33
N LYS A 15 3.12 -10.54 12.84
CA LYS A 15 3.43 -11.71 12.01
C LYS A 15 2.13 -12.41 11.63
N GLN A 16 1.93 -12.65 10.34
CA GLN A 16 0.82 -13.39 9.79
C GLN A 16 1.34 -14.36 8.74
N VAL A 17 0.76 -15.55 8.69
CA VAL A 17 1.13 -16.52 7.65
C VAL A 17 0.63 -16.04 6.30
N THR A 18 1.52 -15.99 5.31
CA THR A 18 1.18 -15.66 3.91
C THR A 18 0.35 -16.77 3.30
N GLN A 19 -0.94 -16.51 3.08
CA GLN A 19 -1.89 -17.44 2.47
C GLN A 19 -2.16 -17.12 1.00
N VAL A 20 -1.97 -15.87 0.59
CA VAL A 20 -2.27 -15.38 -0.76
C VAL A 20 -1.27 -15.88 -1.81
N ILE A 21 -1.78 -16.23 -2.99
CA ILE A 21 -0.99 -16.47 -4.21
C ILE A 21 -1.12 -15.21 -5.08
N ILE A 22 0.00 -14.59 -5.39
CA ILE A 22 0.01 -13.38 -6.23
C ILE A 22 0.05 -13.83 -7.69
N PRO A 23 -0.80 -13.34 -8.60
CA PRO A 23 -0.79 -13.76 -9.98
C PRO A 23 0.42 -13.20 -10.74
N ALA A 24 0.87 -13.90 -11.79
CA ALA A 24 2.05 -13.50 -12.56
C ALA A 24 1.77 -12.24 -13.39
N THR A 25 0.52 -12.12 -13.82
CA THR A 25 -0.05 -10.94 -14.48
C THR A 25 -1.25 -10.51 -13.66
N VAL A 26 -1.27 -9.24 -13.24
CA VAL A 26 -2.38 -8.66 -12.49
C VAL A 26 -3.27 -7.93 -13.48
N GLU A 27 -4.56 -8.26 -13.50
CA GLU A 27 -5.53 -7.59 -14.36
C GLU A 27 -5.76 -6.13 -13.93
N PRO A 28 -5.92 -5.19 -14.87
CA PRO A 28 -6.25 -3.81 -14.53
C PRO A 28 -7.61 -3.69 -13.83
N ILE A 29 -7.68 -2.81 -12.84
CA ILE A 29 -8.92 -2.52 -12.11
C ILE A 29 -9.53 -1.25 -12.69
N ARG A 30 -10.82 -1.33 -13.05
CA ARG A 30 -11.61 -0.17 -13.50
C ARG A 30 -12.60 0.21 -12.41
N THR A 31 -12.58 1.47 -12.02
CA THR A 31 -13.55 2.06 -11.10
C THR A 31 -14.39 3.10 -11.83
N LYS A 32 -15.18 3.88 -11.09
CA LYS A 32 -16.03 4.93 -11.68
C LYS A 32 -15.21 6.00 -12.39
N ASN A 33 -14.12 6.46 -11.77
CA ASN A 33 -13.32 7.59 -12.25
C ASN A 33 -11.87 7.20 -12.55
N LEU A 34 -11.44 5.97 -12.26
CA LEU A 34 -10.03 5.57 -12.33
C LEU A 34 -9.84 4.31 -13.18
N TYR A 35 -8.66 4.26 -13.78
CA TYR A 35 -8.07 3.08 -14.37
C TYR A 35 -6.79 2.78 -13.60
N LEU A 36 -6.72 1.61 -12.98
CA LEU A 36 -5.57 1.14 -12.21
C LEU A 36 -4.91 0.01 -12.98
N ARG A 37 -3.69 0.22 -13.46
CA ARG A 37 -2.89 -0.82 -14.12
C ARG A 37 -1.62 -1.07 -13.32
N THR A 38 -0.97 -2.22 -13.57
CA THR A 38 0.32 -2.54 -12.98
C THR A 38 1.30 -1.36 -13.12
N LEU A 39 1.97 -1.05 -12.01
CA LEU A 39 2.98 -0.01 -11.94
C LEU A 39 4.24 -0.43 -12.74
N ASP A 40 4.74 0.46 -13.59
CA ASP A 40 5.90 0.23 -14.44
C ASP A 40 6.98 1.28 -14.17
N VAL A 41 8.25 0.94 -14.40
CA VAL A 41 9.39 1.87 -14.26
C VAL A 41 9.23 3.09 -15.16
N LYS A 42 8.55 2.97 -16.31
CA LYS A 42 8.24 4.09 -17.21
C LYS A 42 7.37 5.17 -16.56
N ASP A 43 6.66 4.84 -15.48
CA ASP A 43 5.84 5.78 -14.71
C ASP A 43 6.67 6.71 -13.80
N ALA A 44 7.99 6.48 -13.73
CA ALA A 44 8.86 7.21 -12.81
C ALA A 44 8.86 8.72 -13.05
N ALA A 45 8.73 9.18 -14.31
CA ALA A 45 8.71 10.61 -14.61
C ALA A 45 7.48 11.30 -13.98
N ASP A 46 6.29 10.74 -14.18
CA ASP A 46 5.04 11.24 -13.60
C ASP A 46 5.05 11.14 -12.06
N ILE A 47 5.55 10.03 -11.52
CA ILE A 47 5.63 9.84 -10.07
C ILE A 47 6.65 10.79 -9.44
N PHE A 48 7.75 11.07 -10.13
CA PHE A 48 8.77 11.99 -9.66
C PHE A 48 8.22 13.41 -9.48
N GLU A 49 7.26 13.84 -10.30
CA GLU A 49 6.63 15.18 -10.19
C GLU A 49 6.18 15.48 -8.76
N PHE A 50 5.58 14.50 -8.08
CA PHE A 50 5.15 14.66 -6.69
C PHE A 50 6.13 14.10 -5.66
N ARG A 51 6.89 13.04 -5.98
CA ARG A 51 7.87 12.47 -5.02
C ARG A 51 9.01 13.42 -4.68
N ARG A 52 9.32 14.40 -5.54
CA ARG A 52 10.29 15.47 -5.29
C ARG A 52 9.79 16.61 -4.39
N MET A 53 8.50 16.65 -4.07
CA MET A 53 7.92 17.72 -3.26
C MET A 53 8.08 17.44 -1.77
N GLN A 54 8.59 18.41 -0.99
CA GLN A 54 8.73 18.24 0.47
C GLN A 54 7.39 17.94 1.15
N LYS A 55 6.33 18.67 0.78
CA LYS A 55 4.96 18.44 1.32
C LYS A 55 4.44 17.01 1.12
N VAL A 56 4.96 16.28 0.13
CA VAL A 56 4.64 14.86 -0.08
C VAL A 56 5.57 13.99 0.76
N ALA A 57 6.87 14.31 0.75
CA ALA A 57 7.88 13.58 1.51
C ALA A 57 7.59 13.59 3.02
N ASP A 58 7.08 14.68 3.59
CA ASP A 58 6.78 14.81 5.03
C ASP A 58 5.87 13.69 5.58
N TRP A 59 5.01 13.13 4.72
CA TRP A 59 4.08 12.04 5.03
C TRP A 59 4.63 10.64 4.76
N LEU A 60 5.83 10.57 4.21
CA LEU A 60 6.50 9.34 3.82
C LEU A 60 7.74 9.16 4.68
N TRP A 61 8.29 7.97 4.66
CA TRP A 61 9.54 7.69 5.35
C TRP A 61 10.61 7.30 4.34
N PRO A 62 11.81 7.90 4.38
CA PRO A 62 12.40 8.65 5.52
C PRO A 62 12.19 10.18 5.51
N ARG A 63 11.05 10.70 5.05
CA ARG A 63 10.77 12.15 4.90
C ARG A 63 11.68 12.91 3.93
N ILE A 64 12.34 12.17 3.04
CA ILE A 64 13.26 12.72 2.04
C ILE A 64 12.57 12.72 0.68
N PRO A 65 12.48 13.87 0.00
CA PRO A 65 12.03 13.93 -1.38
C PRO A 65 13.03 13.27 -2.31
N HIS A 66 12.53 12.70 -3.41
CA HIS A 66 13.42 12.19 -4.44
C HIS A 66 14.16 13.35 -5.13
N LYS A 67 15.45 13.19 -5.39
CA LYS A 67 16.31 14.20 -6.01
C LYS A 67 16.21 14.19 -7.53
N ASP A 68 16.05 13.00 -8.10
CA ASP A 68 15.94 12.77 -9.54
C ASP A 68 14.98 11.62 -9.86
N ILE A 69 14.76 11.41 -11.16
CA ILE A 69 13.89 10.35 -11.66
C ILE A 69 14.46 8.96 -11.32
N SER A 70 15.78 8.79 -11.30
CA SER A 70 16.43 7.49 -11.03
C SER A 70 16.17 6.99 -9.60
N GLU A 71 16.10 7.87 -8.61
CA GLU A 71 15.62 7.49 -7.26
C GLU A 71 14.17 6.98 -7.29
N THR A 72 13.33 7.55 -8.15
CA THR A 72 11.94 7.09 -8.34
C THR A 72 11.89 5.74 -9.05
N GLU A 73 12.68 5.54 -10.10
CA GLU A 73 12.81 4.25 -10.78
C GLU A 73 13.27 3.15 -9.83
N ALA A 74 14.25 3.43 -8.97
CA ALA A 74 14.71 2.49 -7.94
C ALA A 74 13.58 2.15 -6.96
N GLY A 75 12.81 3.15 -6.54
CA GLY A 75 11.63 2.96 -5.69
C GLY A 75 10.57 2.08 -6.34
N ILE A 76 10.32 2.23 -7.64
CA ILE A 76 9.38 1.38 -8.40
C ILE A 76 9.91 -0.04 -8.53
N LYS A 77 11.20 -0.24 -8.86
CA LYS A 77 11.81 -1.58 -8.94
C LYS A 77 11.72 -2.33 -7.61
N GLY A 78 11.87 -1.62 -6.50
CA GLY A 78 11.74 -2.16 -5.14
C GLY A 78 10.31 -2.55 -4.74
N LYS A 79 9.30 -2.35 -5.61
CA LYS A 79 7.91 -2.76 -5.36
C LYS A 79 7.61 -4.22 -5.65
N THR A 80 8.62 -4.97 -6.05
CA THR A 80 8.52 -6.40 -6.26
C THR A 80 8.76 -7.14 -4.94
N PHE A 81 7.90 -8.09 -4.60
CA PHE A 81 8.04 -8.91 -3.41
C PHE A 81 9.31 -9.76 -3.47
N GLN A 82 10.15 -9.59 -2.44
CA GLN A 82 11.37 -10.36 -2.24
C GLN A 82 11.15 -11.60 -1.37
N THR A 83 10.01 -11.65 -0.66
CA THR A 83 9.56 -12.83 0.08
C THR A 83 8.58 -13.64 -0.76
N PRO A 84 8.53 -14.97 -0.58
CA PRO A 84 7.64 -15.82 -1.36
C PRO A 84 6.17 -15.59 -1.01
N ASP A 85 5.31 -15.68 -2.02
CA ASP A 85 3.87 -15.86 -1.82
C ASP A 85 3.54 -17.32 -1.42
N ALA A 86 2.26 -17.64 -1.23
CA ALA A 86 1.87 -18.98 -0.81
C ALA A 86 2.19 -20.08 -1.85
N SER A 87 2.41 -19.74 -3.12
CA SER A 87 2.86 -20.68 -4.14
C SER A 87 4.38 -20.95 -4.08
N GLY A 88 5.12 -20.15 -3.31
CA GLY A 88 6.58 -20.17 -3.25
C GLY A 88 7.24 -19.24 -4.27
N ALA A 89 6.45 -18.49 -5.05
CA ALA A 89 6.98 -17.58 -6.06
C ALA A 89 7.51 -16.29 -5.42
N ILE A 90 8.69 -15.86 -5.87
CA ILE A 90 9.26 -14.53 -5.59
C ILE A 90 9.20 -13.68 -6.84
N GLY A 91 9.42 -12.37 -6.72
CA GLY A 91 9.51 -11.52 -7.90
C GLY A 91 8.16 -11.04 -8.45
N ARG A 92 7.06 -11.20 -7.69
CA ARG A 92 5.73 -10.71 -8.07
C ARG A 92 5.42 -9.36 -7.44
N GLN A 93 4.43 -8.64 -7.96
CA GLN A 93 4.00 -7.36 -7.40
C GLN A 93 2.48 -7.25 -7.38
N PHE A 94 1.97 -6.43 -6.47
CA PHE A 94 0.58 -6.01 -6.43
C PHE A 94 0.51 -4.50 -6.21
N GLN A 95 1.17 -3.76 -7.10
CA GLN A 95 1.20 -2.30 -7.14
C GLN A 95 0.60 -1.79 -8.45
N PHE A 96 -0.11 -0.68 -8.34
CA PHE A 96 -0.85 -0.08 -9.44
C PHE A 96 -0.50 1.39 -9.58
N ALA A 97 -0.34 1.83 -10.83
CA ALA A 97 -0.40 3.23 -11.20
C ALA A 97 -1.86 3.69 -11.23
N ILE A 98 -2.12 4.89 -10.71
CA ILE A 98 -3.45 5.50 -10.69
C ILE A 98 -3.55 6.46 -11.86
N ILE A 99 -4.50 6.21 -12.75
CA ILE A 99 -4.78 7.02 -13.93
C ILE A 99 -6.26 7.41 -13.89
N ARG A 100 -6.58 8.64 -14.31
CA ARG A 100 -7.99 9.02 -14.46
C ARG A 100 -8.60 8.34 -15.67
N ALA A 101 -9.79 7.78 -15.52
CA ALA A 101 -10.48 7.09 -16.61
C ALA A 101 -10.83 8.01 -17.79
N ASP A 102 -10.98 9.32 -17.55
CA ASP A 102 -11.30 10.34 -18.54
C ASP A 102 -10.07 11.02 -19.16
N ASP A 103 -8.85 10.63 -18.75
CA ASP A 103 -7.62 11.22 -19.28
C ASP A 103 -7.10 10.44 -20.49
N PRO A 104 -7.22 10.98 -21.72
CA PRO A 104 -6.73 10.31 -22.93
C PRO A 104 -5.20 10.20 -22.97
N ALA A 105 -4.48 11.05 -22.23
CA ALA A 105 -3.02 10.98 -22.13
C ALA A 105 -2.54 9.88 -21.18
N GLN A 106 -3.46 9.26 -20.41
CA GLN A 106 -3.17 8.25 -19.41
C GLN A 106 -2.08 8.67 -18.42
N LYS A 107 -2.05 9.94 -18.02
CA LYS A 107 -1.05 10.45 -17.08
C LYS A 107 -1.21 9.76 -15.73
N VAL A 108 -0.09 9.31 -15.16
CA VAL A 108 -0.09 8.72 -13.82
C VAL A 108 -0.18 9.84 -12.79
N ILE A 109 -1.22 9.80 -11.96
CA ILE A 109 -1.45 10.81 -10.92
C ILE A 109 -1.08 10.32 -9.52
N GLY A 110 -0.81 9.02 -9.36
CA GLY A 110 -0.44 8.39 -8.11
C GLY A 110 -0.13 6.92 -8.25
N ALA A 111 0.15 6.26 -7.13
CA ALA A 111 0.35 4.82 -7.06
C ALA A 111 -0.16 4.27 -5.73
N LEU A 112 -0.62 3.02 -5.74
CA LEU A 112 -0.99 2.29 -4.53
C LEU A 112 -0.80 0.79 -4.69
N GLY A 113 -0.73 0.09 -3.56
CA GLY A 113 -0.79 -1.38 -3.56
C GLY A 113 -0.23 -1.97 -2.29
N ILE A 114 0.14 -3.24 -2.38
CA ILE A 114 0.68 -4.03 -1.27
C ILE A 114 2.21 -3.92 -1.27
N ASN A 115 2.77 -3.34 -0.21
CA ASN A 115 4.21 -3.06 -0.09
C ASN A 115 5.04 -4.30 0.23
N ALA A 116 4.49 -5.22 1.02
CA ALA A 116 5.18 -6.42 1.48
C ALA A 116 4.15 -7.51 1.79
N LEU A 117 4.59 -8.78 1.77
CA LEU A 117 3.82 -9.93 2.26
C LEU A 117 4.27 -10.37 3.66
N ASP A 118 5.50 -10.02 4.05
CA ASP A 118 6.12 -10.36 5.34
C ASP A 118 6.50 -9.08 6.10
N PRO A 119 6.32 -9.01 7.43
CA PRO A 119 5.73 -10.04 8.30
C PRO A 119 4.22 -10.23 8.12
N SER A 120 3.56 -9.32 7.40
CA SER A 120 2.18 -9.46 6.94
C SER A 120 1.90 -8.53 5.74
N PRO A 121 0.84 -8.81 4.97
CA PRO A 121 0.41 -7.94 3.88
C PRO A 121 0.15 -6.51 4.36
N SER A 122 0.79 -5.52 3.74
CA SER A 122 0.61 -4.10 4.11
C SER A 122 0.34 -3.20 2.91
N ILE A 123 -0.63 -2.29 3.01
CA ILE A 123 -0.94 -1.31 1.98
C ILE A 123 -0.09 -0.04 2.13
N GLY A 124 0.25 0.56 0.98
CA GLY A 124 0.69 1.95 0.91
C GLY A 124 0.19 2.63 -0.36
N TYR A 125 0.14 3.95 -0.31
CA TYR A 125 -0.31 4.77 -1.43
C TYR A 125 0.31 6.17 -1.39
N GLY A 126 0.30 6.82 -2.55
CA GLY A 126 0.67 8.22 -2.71
C GLY A 126 0.02 8.78 -3.97
N ILE A 127 -0.34 10.06 -3.95
CA ILE A 127 -0.95 10.75 -5.09
C ILE A 127 -0.44 12.18 -5.14
N HIS A 128 -0.38 12.73 -6.36
CA HIS A 128 0.01 14.11 -6.58
C HIS A 128 -0.92 15.07 -5.80
N PRO A 129 -0.37 16.10 -5.12
CA PRO A 129 -1.12 16.98 -4.23
C PRO A 129 -2.35 17.66 -4.83
N ASP A 130 -2.33 17.96 -6.13
CA ASP A 130 -3.47 18.53 -6.85
C ASP A 130 -4.72 17.63 -6.85
N PHE A 131 -4.57 16.36 -6.45
CA PHE A 131 -5.63 15.38 -6.34
C PHE A 131 -6.01 15.02 -4.89
N TRP A 132 -5.40 15.68 -3.90
CA TRP A 132 -5.78 15.52 -2.49
C TRP A 132 -7.19 16.03 -2.22
N GLY A 133 -7.88 15.38 -1.28
CA GLY A 133 -9.25 15.75 -0.89
C GLY A 133 -10.33 15.46 -1.95
N LYS A 134 -9.98 14.92 -3.12
CA LYS A 134 -10.92 14.62 -4.22
C LYS A 134 -11.49 13.20 -4.19
N GLY A 135 -11.10 12.37 -3.23
CA GLY A 135 -11.60 11.00 -3.06
C GLY A 135 -10.91 9.92 -3.91
N PHE A 136 -9.99 10.28 -4.81
CA PHE A 136 -9.35 9.32 -5.71
C PHE A 136 -8.59 8.19 -5.01
N ILE A 137 -7.82 8.47 -3.95
CA ILE A 137 -7.16 7.39 -3.19
C ILE A 137 -8.20 6.48 -2.51
N SER A 138 -9.29 7.04 -1.96
CA SER A 138 -10.33 6.22 -1.31
C SER A 138 -10.99 5.28 -2.32
N GLU A 139 -11.27 5.76 -3.53
CA GLU A 139 -11.82 4.96 -4.63
C GLU A 139 -10.83 3.89 -5.12
N ALA A 140 -9.56 4.28 -5.34
CA ALA A 140 -8.53 3.35 -5.78
C ALA A 140 -8.28 2.24 -4.74
N LEU A 141 -8.22 2.61 -3.47
CA LEU A 141 -8.00 1.69 -2.37
C LEU A 141 -9.11 0.65 -2.28
N GLY A 142 -10.38 1.06 -2.41
CA GLY A 142 -11.51 0.13 -2.44
C GLY A 142 -11.40 -0.89 -3.57
N GLY A 143 -11.01 -0.45 -4.77
CA GLY A 143 -10.79 -1.36 -5.91
C GLY A 143 -9.65 -2.35 -5.67
N VAL A 144 -8.54 -1.90 -5.08
CA VAL A 144 -7.39 -2.76 -4.75
C VAL A 144 -7.72 -3.77 -3.66
N ILE A 145 -8.50 -3.38 -2.65
CA ILE A 145 -8.96 -4.27 -1.58
C ILE A 145 -9.87 -5.36 -2.14
N ASP A 146 -10.84 -4.99 -2.98
CA ASP A 146 -11.73 -5.95 -3.65
C ASP A 146 -10.94 -6.95 -4.50
N ALA A 147 -10.01 -6.46 -5.32
CA ALA A 147 -9.13 -7.32 -6.11
C ALA A 147 -8.23 -8.20 -5.24
N TRP A 148 -7.69 -7.66 -4.15
CA TRP A 148 -6.85 -8.39 -3.20
C TRP A 148 -7.60 -9.57 -2.61
N TRP A 149 -8.81 -9.35 -2.08
CA TRP A 149 -9.62 -10.42 -1.46
C TRP A 149 -10.15 -11.46 -2.45
N LYS A 150 -10.11 -11.19 -3.76
CA LYS A 150 -10.46 -12.17 -4.83
C LYS A 150 -9.30 -13.06 -5.29
N LEU A 151 -8.05 -12.75 -4.90
CA LEU A 151 -6.92 -13.62 -5.21
C LEU A 151 -7.07 -15.04 -4.64
N GLU A 152 -6.33 -15.99 -5.20
CA GLU A 152 -6.31 -17.36 -4.67
C GLU A 152 -5.58 -17.38 -3.31
N ARG A 153 -6.09 -18.18 -2.35
CA ARG A 153 -5.41 -18.46 -1.09
C ARG A 153 -5.15 -19.96 -0.97
N LYS A 154 -4.04 -20.33 -0.32
CA LYS A 154 -3.89 -21.67 0.23
C LYS A 154 -4.55 -21.71 1.60
N ASP A 155 -5.49 -22.62 1.77
CA ASP A 155 -6.03 -22.94 3.08
C ASP A 155 -4.93 -23.56 3.93
N ILE A 156 -4.72 -22.98 5.11
CA ILE A 156 -3.78 -23.50 6.10
C ILE A 156 -4.61 -23.85 7.32
N GLU A 157 -4.80 -25.15 7.53
CA GLU A 157 -5.56 -25.66 8.67
C GLU A 157 -4.93 -25.18 10.00
N GLY A 158 -5.79 -24.83 10.96
CA GLY A 158 -5.37 -24.55 12.33
C GLY A 158 -4.76 -23.17 12.59
N LEU A 159 -4.86 -22.21 11.66
CA LEU A 159 -4.36 -20.84 11.88
C LEU A 159 -5.08 -20.09 13.02
N GLY A 160 -6.33 -20.43 13.33
CA GLY A 160 -7.10 -19.87 14.46
C GLY A 160 -7.45 -18.37 14.36
N GLU A 161 -6.79 -17.62 13.47
CA GLU A 161 -6.98 -16.18 13.28
C GLU A 161 -7.37 -15.86 11.83
N THR A 162 -8.32 -14.94 11.66
CA THR A 162 -8.74 -14.42 10.36
C THR A 162 -7.63 -13.59 9.72
N GLU A 163 -7.32 -13.87 8.45
CA GLU A 163 -6.37 -13.11 7.63
C GLU A 163 -6.71 -11.61 7.66
N LYS A 164 -5.71 -10.76 7.88
CA LYS A 164 -5.84 -9.29 7.84
C LYS A 164 -4.92 -8.68 6.80
N LEU A 165 -5.33 -7.52 6.29
CA LEU A 165 -4.50 -6.60 5.55
C LEU A 165 -4.18 -5.40 6.45
N TYR A 166 -2.92 -4.98 6.50
CA TYR A 166 -2.47 -3.95 7.43
C TYR A 166 -2.12 -2.63 6.74
N ALA A 167 -2.10 -1.55 7.53
CA ALA A 167 -1.51 -0.28 7.13
C ALA A 167 -0.95 0.44 8.37
N ALA A 168 0.14 1.18 8.19
CA ALA A 168 0.65 2.08 9.21
C ALA A 168 0.49 3.52 8.73
N CYS A 169 -0.10 4.36 9.58
CA CYS A 169 -0.35 5.76 9.25
C CYS A 169 -0.02 6.65 10.43
N ASN A 170 0.79 7.70 10.21
CA ASN A 170 0.94 8.75 11.21
C ASN A 170 -0.44 9.39 11.48
N LYS A 171 -0.85 9.48 12.75
CA LYS A 171 -2.16 10.03 13.14
C LYS A 171 -2.32 11.51 12.78
N ALA A 172 -1.22 12.24 12.61
CA ALA A 172 -1.26 13.61 12.10
C ALA A 172 -1.65 13.67 10.61
N ASN A 173 -1.50 12.56 9.86
CA ASN A 173 -1.98 12.45 8.48
C ASN A 173 -3.48 12.13 8.44
N ILE A 174 -4.29 13.11 8.82
CA ILE A 174 -5.76 12.98 8.91
C ILE A 174 -6.39 12.54 7.58
N GLY A 175 -5.82 12.96 6.45
CA GLY A 175 -6.29 12.57 5.12
C GLY A 175 -6.18 11.06 4.89
N SER A 176 -4.99 10.50 5.10
CA SER A 176 -4.75 9.06 4.96
C SER A 176 -5.51 8.23 6.00
N LEU A 177 -5.63 8.73 7.24
CA LEU A 177 -6.39 8.04 8.28
C LEU A 177 -7.87 7.89 7.89
N ARG A 178 -8.50 8.97 7.38
CA ARG A 178 -9.88 8.93 6.89
C ARG A 178 -10.05 8.01 5.68
N VAL A 179 -9.08 7.98 4.78
CA VAL A 179 -9.07 7.07 3.62
C VAL A 179 -9.11 5.62 4.07
N LEU A 180 -8.27 5.24 5.03
CA LEU A 180 -8.19 3.87 5.55
C LEU A 180 -9.50 3.48 6.25
N GLN A 181 -9.99 4.31 7.18
CA GLN A 181 -11.23 4.05 7.91
C GLN A 181 -12.45 3.95 6.99
N LYS A 182 -12.55 4.81 5.97
CA LYS A 182 -13.63 4.73 4.97
C LYS A 182 -13.60 3.42 4.17
N ASN A 183 -12.45 2.78 4.07
CA ASN A 183 -12.27 1.48 3.43
C ASN A 183 -12.28 0.31 4.43
N GLY A 184 -12.81 0.52 5.64
CA GLY A 184 -13.06 -0.54 6.62
C GLY A 184 -11.86 -0.92 7.49
N PHE A 185 -10.76 -0.16 7.46
CA PHE A 185 -9.65 -0.39 8.37
C PHE A 185 -9.94 0.16 9.76
N ASP A 186 -9.73 -0.66 10.78
CA ASP A 186 -9.82 -0.28 12.19
C ASP A 186 -8.44 -0.05 12.78
N ILE A 187 -8.34 0.91 13.72
CA ILE A 187 -7.11 1.13 14.49
C ILE A 187 -6.98 -0.01 15.50
N LEU A 188 -5.90 -0.80 15.38
CA LEU A 188 -5.60 -1.90 16.29
C LEU A 188 -4.69 -1.45 17.42
N GLN A 189 -3.72 -0.58 17.12
CA GLN A 189 -2.73 -0.10 18.07
C GLN A 189 -2.20 1.28 17.70
N GLU A 190 -1.74 2.04 18.69
CA GLU A 190 -0.98 3.27 18.50
C GLU A 190 0.47 3.07 18.99
N ILE A 191 1.43 3.44 18.15
CA ILE A 191 2.85 3.22 18.36
C ILE A 191 3.56 4.57 18.31
N HIS A 192 4.38 4.86 19.33
CA HIS A 192 5.14 6.11 19.40
C HIS A 192 6.53 5.90 18.78
N ILE A 193 6.86 6.65 17.74
CA ILE A 193 8.12 6.51 16.99
C ILE A 193 8.63 7.90 16.64
N GLU A 194 9.85 8.23 17.08
CA GLU A 194 10.51 9.50 16.74
C GLU A 194 9.66 10.77 16.96
N GLY A 195 8.84 10.76 18.02
CA GLY A 195 7.94 11.87 18.37
C GLY A 195 6.61 11.88 17.62
N ASP A 196 6.40 10.95 16.69
CA ASP A 196 5.12 10.73 16.03
C ASP A 196 4.29 9.66 16.72
N VAL A 197 2.97 9.78 16.60
CA VAL A 197 2.03 8.70 16.92
C VAL A 197 1.58 8.04 15.63
N VAL A 198 1.99 6.79 15.42
CA VAL A 198 1.63 5.98 14.26
C VAL A 198 0.52 5.02 14.65
N ALA A 199 -0.62 5.11 13.98
CA ALA A 199 -1.67 4.10 14.06
C ALA A 199 -1.27 2.88 13.21
N LEU A 200 -1.31 1.70 13.81
CA LEU A 200 -1.38 0.42 13.12
C LEU A 200 -2.86 0.10 12.89
N LEU A 201 -3.23 -0.08 11.63
CA LEU A 201 -4.58 -0.41 11.23
C LEU A 201 -4.64 -1.79 10.59
N GLY A 202 -5.78 -2.46 10.74
CA GLY A 202 -6.05 -3.74 10.09
C GLY A 202 -7.44 -3.77 9.46
N LEU A 203 -7.56 -4.49 8.36
CA LEU A 203 -8.80 -4.84 7.69
C LEU A 203 -8.89 -6.37 7.66
N GLU A 204 -9.89 -6.93 8.34
CA GLU A 204 -10.14 -8.37 8.31
C GLU A 204 -10.65 -8.82 6.93
N ARG A 205 -10.20 -9.98 6.49
CA ARG A 205 -10.75 -10.66 5.33
C ARG A 205 -12.27 -10.85 5.55
N PRO A 206 -13.12 -10.47 4.60
CA PRO A 206 -14.55 -10.74 4.69
C PRO A 206 -14.80 -12.25 4.84
N ASN A 207 -15.74 -12.62 5.69
CA ASN A 207 -16.20 -14.01 5.73
C ASN A 207 -16.90 -14.33 4.40
N ASP A 208 -16.60 -15.49 3.80
CA ASP A 208 -17.20 -15.99 2.55
C ASP A 208 -18.68 -16.42 2.73
N HIS A 209 -19.44 -15.71 3.58
CA HIS A 209 -20.81 -16.01 3.94
C HIS A 209 -21.73 -14.81 3.67
N VAL A 210 -21.95 -14.50 2.39
CA VAL A 210 -23.20 -13.93 1.87
C VAL A 210 -23.51 -14.53 0.51
#